data_AF-A0A8J4X6K4-F1
#
_entry.id   AF-A0A8J4X6K4-F1
#
_cell.length_a   1.000
_cell.length_b   1.000
_cell.length_c   1.000
_cell.angle_alpha   90.00
_cell.angle_beta   90.00
_cell.angle_gamma   90.00
#
_symmetry.space_group_name_H-M   'P 1'
#
loop_
_entity.id
_entity.type
_entity.pdbx_description
1 polymer ?
#
loop_
_entity_poly.entity_id
_entity_poly.type
_entity_poly.pdbx_seq_one_letter_code
_entity_poly.pdbx_strand_id
1 'polypeptide(L)'
;MSEKKSDLSTEFVRFHLEPENENRSCLWDRNVLSIFALIFLSARPAEMVRYSLDPENPTKSCKARGSNLRVHFKNTRETAQAIKGMHIRKATKYLKDVVVQHQCVPFRRYNGGVGRCAQAKQHDWTQGRWPKKSAEFLLHMLKNAESNAELKGLDVDSLVIEHIQVNKAPKMRRRTYRAHGRINPYMSSPCHIEMILTEKEQIVPKPEEEVAQKKK
;
A
#
# COMPACT_ATOMS: atom_id res chain seq x y z
N MET A 1 23.68 -45.49 -7.11
CA MET A 1 23.02 -44.89 -5.92
C MET A 1 22.87 -43.40 -6.19
N SER A 2 21.98 -42.99 -7.10
CA SER A 2 20.53 -42.80 -6.90
C SER A 2 20.21 -41.68 -5.90
N GLU A 3 20.08 -40.49 -6.46
CA GLU A 3 19.07 -39.44 -6.21
C GLU A 3 18.27 -39.46 -4.90
N LYS A 4 18.13 -38.25 -4.31
CA LYS A 4 16.82 -37.58 -4.20
C LYS A 4 16.98 -36.09 -3.87
N LYS A 5 16.56 -35.26 -4.83
CA LYS A 5 16.03 -33.90 -4.60
C LYS A 5 14.66 -34.05 -3.92
N SER A 6 14.29 -33.10 -3.06
CA SER A 6 12.88 -32.89 -2.70
C SER A 6 12.61 -31.40 -2.51
N ASP A 7 12.05 -30.80 -3.56
CA ASP A 7 11.25 -29.58 -3.54
C ASP A 7 9.87 -29.89 -2.93
N LEU A 8 9.35 -29.01 -2.08
CA LEU A 8 7.91 -28.83 -1.77
C LEU A 8 7.76 -27.38 -1.23
N SER A 9 7.46 -26.33 -1.99
CA SER A 9 6.21 -25.99 -2.71
C SER A 9 4.93 -26.20 -1.90
N THR A 10 4.32 -25.06 -1.51
CA THR A 10 2.89 -24.79 -1.65
C THR A 10 1.91 -25.77 -0.97
N GLU A 11 1.59 -25.53 0.30
CA GLU A 11 0.32 -26.02 0.87
C GLU A 11 -0.74 -24.92 0.80
N PHE A 12 -1.37 -24.87 -0.36
CA PHE A 12 -2.63 -24.19 -0.62
C PHE A 12 -3.75 -25.20 -0.39
N VAL A 13 -4.32 -25.25 0.82
CA VAL A 13 -5.51 -26.08 1.07
C VAL A 13 -6.72 -25.35 0.49
N ARG A 14 -7.05 -25.77 -0.73
CA ARG A 14 -8.29 -25.51 -1.45
C ARG A 14 -9.41 -26.29 -0.74
N PHE A 15 -10.29 -25.61 0.01
CA PHE A 15 -11.54 -26.24 0.44
C PHE A 15 -12.57 -26.07 -0.69
N HIS A 16 -12.85 -27.20 -1.34
CA HIS A 16 -13.97 -27.40 -2.25
C HIS A 16 -15.27 -27.23 -1.46
N LEU A 17 -16.15 -26.35 -1.95
CA LEU A 17 -17.55 -26.28 -1.54
C LEU A 17 -18.35 -27.16 -2.49
N GLU A 18 -18.86 -28.28 -2.00
CA GLU A 18 -20.04 -28.93 -2.57
C GLU A 18 -21.25 -28.65 -1.66
N PRO A 19 -22.42 -28.30 -2.22
CA PRO A 19 -23.65 -28.11 -1.47
C PRO A 19 -24.42 -29.44 -1.37
N GLU A 20 -24.63 -29.95 -0.16
CA GLU A 20 -25.62 -31.00 0.08
C GLU A 20 -27.00 -30.39 0.39
N ASN A 21 -27.98 -30.98 -0.28
CA ASN A 21 -29.36 -30.56 -0.43
C ASN A 21 -30.26 -31.26 0.63
N GLU A 22 -31.29 -30.51 1.06
CA GLU A 22 -32.62 -30.95 1.47
C GLU A 22 -32.89 -31.91 2.67
N ASN A 23 -33.80 -31.41 3.51
CA ASN A 23 -34.89 -32.14 4.18
C ASN A 23 -34.56 -33.07 5.36
N ARG A 24 -34.61 -32.51 6.58
CA ARG A 24 -35.23 -33.19 7.73
C ARG A 24 -36.12 -32.26 8.54
N SER A 25 -37.42 -32.49 8.41
CA SER A 25 -38.49 -32.00 9.25
C SER A 25 -38.38 -32.57 10.67
N CYS A 26 -38.32 -31.72 11.69
CA CYS A 26 -38.74 -32.05 13.05
C CYS A 26 -39.48 -30.86 13.65
N LEU A 27 -40.80 -30.97 13.74
CA LEU A 27 -41.60 -30.29 14.77
C LEU A 27 -40.95 -30.55 16.12
N TRP A 28 -40.83 -29.54 17.00
CA TRP A 28 -41.27 -29.56 18.41
C TRP A 28 -41.06 -28.16 19.04
N ASP A 29 -42.12 -27.70 19.70
CA ASP A 29 -42.25 -26.69 20.75
C ASP A 29 -42.05 -25.18 20.53
N ARG A 30 -43.20 -24.50 20.61
CA ARG A 30 -43.48 -23.06 20.48
C ARG A 30 -43.09 -22.19 21.70
N ASN A 31 -42.27 -22.66 22.64
CA ASN A 31 -42.06 -21.96 23.92
C ASN A 31 -40.60 -21.67 24.32
N VAL A 32 -39.68 -21.53 23.36
CA VAL A 32 -38.30 -21.06 23.63
C VAL A 32 -37.93 -19.79 22.84
N LEU A 33 -38.92 -19.16 22.19
CA LEU A 33 -38.76 -17.97 21.36
C LEU A 33 -38.53 -16.64 22.12
N SER A 34 -38.35 -16.66 23.45
CA SER A 34 -38.25 -15.42 24.24
C SER A 34 -36.89 -15.15 24.90
N ILE A 35 -35.90 -16.05 24.84
CA ILE A 35 -34.61 -15.84 25.52
C ILE A 35 -33.41 -15.91 24.56
N PHE A 36 -33.53 -16.55 23.40
CA PHE A 36 -32.45 -16.61 22.40
C PHE A 36 -32.42 -15.43 21.41
N ALA A 37 -33.48 -14.63 21.34
CA ALA A 37 -33.60 -13.50 20.39
C ALA A 37 -32.85 -12.22 20.83
N LEU A 38 -32.31 -12.17 22.05
CA LEU A 38 -31.57 -11.01 22.58
C LEU A 38 -30.05 -11.12 22.53
N ILE A 39 -29.50 -12.26 22.09
CA ILE A 39 -28.04 -12.44 21.91
C ILE A 39 -27.65 -12.34 20.42
N PHE A 40 -28.61 -12.38 19.50
CA PHE A 40 -28.35 -12.37 18.05
C PHE A 40 -28.49 -10.98 17.38
N LEU A 41 -28.27 -9.89 18.14
CA LEU A 41 -28.33 -8.52 17.61
C LEU A 41 -27.20 -7.62 18.11
N SER A 42 -25.95 -8.07 18.00
CA SER A 42 -24.80 -7.15 17.99
C SER A 42 -23.56 -7.70 17.26
N ALA A 43 -23.76 -8.46 16.18
CA ALA A 43 -22.71 -8.63 15.19
C ALA A 43 -22.49 -7.25 14.54
N ARG A 44 -21.62 -6.43 15.13
CA ARG A 44 -21.15 -5.19 14.51
C ARG A 44 -20.64 -5.60 13.12
N PRO A 45 -21.18 -5.07 12.01
CA PRO A 45 -20.59 -5.30 10.70
C PRO A 45 -19.11 -4.92 10.82
N ALA A 46 -18.21 -5.83 10.43
CA ALA A 46 -16.78 -5.56 10.41
C ALA A 46 -16.59 -4.19 9.74
N GLU A 47 -16.08 -3.20 10.50
CA GLU A 47 -16.04 -1.81 10.04
C GLU A 47 -15.43 -1.75 8.64
N MET A 48 -16.27 -1.43 7.66
CA MET A 48 -15.89 -1.40 6.27
C MET A 48 -14.92 -0.23 6.08
N VAL A 49 -13.64 -0.56 5.97
CA VAL A 49 -12.55 0.39 5.90
C VAL A 49 -12.68 1.25 4.65
N ARG A 50 -12.96 2.55 4.83
CA ARG A 50 -13.19 3.50 3.73
C ARG A 50 -11.89 4.08 3.18
N TYR A 51 -11.75 4.06 1.87
CA TYR A 51 -10.69 4.79 1.14
C TYR A 51 -11.16 6.23 0.91
N SER A 52 -10.21 7.15 0.70
CA SER A 52 -10.53 8.55 0.40
C SER A 52 -11.02 8.76 -1.03
N LEU A 53 -10.48 7.99 -1.98
CA LEU A 53 -10.78 8.06 -3.40
C LEU A 53 -11.24 6.68 -3.87
N ASP A 54 -12.31 6.66 -4.66
CA ASP A 54 -12.73 5.46 -5.36
C ASP A 54 -12.20 5.47 -6.79
N PRO A 55 -11.67 4.34 -7.27
CA PRO A 55 -11.13 4.25 -8.62
C PRO A 55 -12.25 4.45 -9.64
N GLU A 56 -11.93 5.07 -10.77
CA GLU A 56 -12.88 5.23 -11.88
C GLU A 56 -13.43 3.88 -12.34
N ASN A 57 -12.56 2.86 -12.41
CA ASN A 57 -12.93 1.50 -12.78
C ASN A 57 -12.53 0.51 -11.66
N PRO A 58 -13.48 0.04 -10.83
CA PRO A 58 -13.18 -0.87 -9.71
C PRO A 58 -12.75 -2.28 -10.14
N THR A 59 -13.12 -2.68 -11.35
CA THR A 59 -12.75 -3.97 -11.97
C THR A 59 -11.29 -3.99 -12.39
N LYS A 60 -10.83 -2.93 -13.07
CA LYS A 60 -9.43 -2.76 -13.55
C LYS A 60 -8.48 -2.14 -12.51
N SER A 61 -8.82 -2.22 -11.21
CA SER A 61 -8.02 -1.62 -10.14
C SER A 61 -7.81 -2.55 -8.96
N CYS A 62 -6.67 -2.40 -8.30
CA CYS A 62 -6.39 -3.03 -7.02
C CYS A 62 -6.19 -1.97 -5.93
N LYS A 63 -6.60 -2.32 -4.70
CA LYS A 63 -6.47 -1.46 -3.52
C LYS A 63 -5.56 -2.17 -2.51
N ALA A 64 -4.74 -1.40 -1.80
CA ALA A 64 -3.97 -1.88 -0.67
C ALA A 64 -3.92 -0.82 0.44
N ARG A 65 -4.00 -1.25 1.70
CA ARG A 65 -3.96 -0.36 2.86
C ARG A 65 -3.16 -0.95 4.02
N GLY A 66 -2.42 -0.09 4.71
CA GLY A 66 -1.74 -0.38 5.96
C GLY A 66 -2.15 0.63 7.03
N SER A 67 -2.62 0.13 8.17
CA SER A 67 -3.07 0.97 9.29
C SER A 67 -2.10 0.92 10.47
N ASN A 68 -1.97 2.05 11.19
CA ASN A 68 -1.12 2.15 12.40
C ASN A 68 0.35 1.74 12.18
N LEU A 69 0.89 2.00 11.00
CA LEU A 69 2.27 1.65 10.66
C LEU A 69 3.25 2.50 11.46
N ARG A 70 4.22 1.84 12.10
CA ARG A 70 5.22 2.48 12.97
C ARG A 70 6.39 3.04 12.16
N VAL A 71 6.09 3.96 11.26
CA VAL A 71 7.06 4.72 10.46
C VAL A 71 6.80 6.22 10.61
N HIS A 72 7.81 7.04 10.29
CA HIS A 72 7.70 8.48 10.48
C HIS A 72 6.82 9.10 9.37
N PHE A 73 5.66 9.63 9.75
CA PHE A 73 4.68 10.20 8.83
C PHE A 73 5.27 11.14 7.77
N LYS A 74 6.13 12.09 8.18
CA LYS A 74 6.69 13.09 7.24
C LYS A 74 7.55 12.44 6.15
N ASN A 75 8.36 11.44 6.54
CA ASN A 75 9.28 10.79 5.61
C ASN A 75 8.48 9.94 4.61
N THR A 76 7.53 9.16 5.13
CA THR A 76 6.65 8.33 4.32
C THR A 76 5.82 9.16 3.34
N ARG A 77 5.37 10.36 3.72
CA ARG A 77 4.68 11.29 2.81
C ARG A 77 5.56 11.71 1.65
N GLU A 78 6.80 12.12 1.90
CA GLU A 78 7.70 12.53 0.80
C GLU A 78 8.03 11.35 -0.11
N THR A 79 8.28 10.16 0.44
CA THR A 79 8.52 8.96 -0.36
C THR A 79 7.30 8.54 -1.18
N ALA A 80 6.09 8.60 -0.58
CA ALA A 80 4.85 8.30 -1.28
C ALA A 80 4.58 9.27 -2.44
N GLN A 81 4.89 10.56 -2.26
CA GLN A 81 4.75 11.55 -3.33
C GLN A 81 5.76 11.32 -4.46
N ALA A 82 6.96 10.82 -4.15
CA ALA A 82 7.96 10.50 -5.17
C ALA A 82 7.52 9.34 -6.07
N ILE A 83 6.83 8.34 -5.54
CA ILE A 83 6.38 7.16 -6.31
C ILE A 83 4.98 7.33 -6.94
N LYS A 84 4.27 8.42 -6.64
CA LYS A 84 2.93 8.67 -7.18
C LYS A 84 3.00 8.81 -8.70
N GLY A 85 2.16 8.07 -9.42
CA GLY A 85 2.10 8.08 -10.89
C GLY A 85 3.14 7.21 -11.59
N MET A 86 3.98 6.46 -10.86
CA MET A 86 4.93 5.54 -11.47
C MET A 86 4.31 4.17 -11.79
N HIS A 87 4.86 3.50 -12.80
CA HIS A 87 4.66 2.06 -13.00
C HIS A 87 5.23 1.27 -11.82
N ILE A 88 4.61 0.15 -11.51
CA ILE A 88 4.95 -0.67 -10.34
C ILE A 88 6.40 -1.17 -10.36
N ARG A 89 6.90 -1.62 -11.53
CA ARG A 89 8.29 -2.07 -11.72
C ARG A 89 9.31 -0.93 -11.53
N LYS A 90 8.97 0.27 -12.01
CA LYS A 90 9.80 1.46 -11.82
C LYS A 90 9.82 1.90 -10.36
N ALA A 91 8.67 1.89 -9.69
CA ALA A 91 8.54 2.25 -8.29
C ALA A 91 9.30 1.28 -7.38
N THR A 92 9.20 -0.03 -7.60
CA THR A 92 9.94 -1.03 -6.82
C THR A 92 11.45 -0.91 -7.02
N LYS A 93 11.92 -0.67 -8.25
CA LYS A 93 13.34 -0.37 -8.53
C LYS A 93 13.81 0.88 -7.80
N TYR A 94 13.08 1.99 -7.96
CA TYR A 94 13.37 3.26 -7.29
C TYR A 94 13.48 3.10 -5.77
N LEU A 95 12.53 2.41 -5.12
CA LEU A 95 12.55 2.20 -3.68
C LEU A 95 13.72 1.31 -3.21
N LYS A 96 14.12 0.30 -4.00
CA LYS A 96 15.32 -0.49 -3.73
C LYS A 96 16.59 0.38 -3.84
N ASP A 97 16.67 1.23 -4.85
CA ASP A 97 17.78 2.16 -5.04
C ASP A 97 17.87 3.19 -3.91
N VAL A 98 16.74 3.63 -3.34
CA VAL A 98 16.69 4.50 -2.15
C VAL A 98 17.23 3.79 -0.90
N VAL A 99 16.97 2.49 -0.75
CA VAL A 99 17.50 1.70 0.39
C VAL A 99 19.03 1.58 0.31
N VAL A 100 19.57 1.42 -0.90
CA VAL A 100 21.02 1.35 -1.17
C VAL A 100 21.66 2.75 -1.26
N GLN A 101 20.86 3.82 -1.29
CA GLN A 101 21.29 5.22 -1.39
C GLN A 101 21.81 5.65 -2.77
N HIS A 102 21.49 4.91 -3.82
CA HIS A 102 21.80 5.30 -5.20
C HIS A 102 20.91 6.44 -5.71
N GLN A 103 19.65 6.47 -5.28
CA GLN A 103 18.69 7.53 -5.61
C GLN A 103 18.11 8.13 -4.34
N CYS A 104 17.90 9.45 -4.33
CA CYS A 104 17.38 10.15 -3.15
C CYS A 104 15.89 10.45 -3.27
N VAL A 105 15.20 10.53 -2.13
CA VAL A 105 13.83 11.04 -2.08
C VAL A 105 13.88 12.57 -1.93
N PRO A 106 13.23 13.34 -2.82
CA PRO A 106 13.14 14.79 -2.67
C PRO A 106 12.22 15.17 -1.52
N PHE A 107 12.66 16.05 -0.63
CA PHE A 107 11.85 16.58 0.47
C PHE A 107 11.32 17.96 0.08
N ARG A 108 10.04 18.02 -0.33
CA ARG A 108 9.41 19.25 -0.82
C ARG A 108 8.67 20.00 0.27
N ARG A 109 7.81 19.33 1.03
CA ARG A 109 6.97 19.99 2.07
C ARG A 109 7.66 20.05 3.42
N TYR A 110 8.27 18.95 3.85
CA TYR A 110 8.91 18.85 5.17
C TYR A 110 10.42 19.01 5.06
N ASN A 111 10.89 20.19 4.64
CA ASN A 111 12.28 20.45 4.32
C ASN A 111 13.07 21.27 5.37
N GLY A 112 12.46 21.58 6.52
CA GLY A 112 13.14 22.28 7.61
C GLY A 112 14.34 21.51 8.15
N GLY A 113 15.54 22.06 7.99
CA GLY A 113 16.80 21.45 8.42
C GLY A 113 17.26 20.25 7.58
N VAL A 114 16.70 20.05 6.38
CA VAL A 114 17.12 18.97 5.48
C VAL A 114 18.33 19.40 4.66
N GLY A 115 19.35 18.54 4.60
CA GLY A 115 20.56 18.76 3.82
C GLY A 115 20.31 18.79 2.30
N ARG A 116 21.22 19.44 1.56
CA ARG A 116 21.22 19.44 0.10
C ARG A 116 21.90 18.18 -0.42
N CYS A 117 21.40 17.64 -1.53
CA CYS A 117 21.94 16.42 -2.14
C CYS A 117 22.07 16.61 -3.65
N ALA A 118 23.17 16.12 -4.25
CA ALA A 118 23.38 16.21 -5.69
C ALA A 118 22.35 15.38 -6.49
N GLN A 119 21.93 14.23 -5.95
CA GLN A 119 20.93 13.35 -6.56
C GLN A 119 19.55 14.01 -6.68
N ALA A 120 19.24 15.01 -5.83
CA ALA A 120 17.95 15.69 -5.84
C ALA A 120 17.72 16.49 -7.13
N LYS A 121 18.79 16.81 -7.86
CA LYS A 121 18.73 17.46 -9.18
C LYS A 121 17.90 16.67 -10.19
N GLN A 122 17.86 15.34 -10.09
CA GLN A 122 17.01 14.49 -10.94
C GLN A 122 15.51 14.79 -10.78
N HIS A 123 15.12 15.33 -9.63
CA HIS A 123 13.73 15.67 -9.30
C HIS A 123 13.46 17.18 -9.33
N ASP A 124 14.33 17.94 -10.01
CA ASP A 124 14.32 19.40 -10.08
C ASP A 124 14.26 20.07 -8.70
N TRP A 125 14.97 19.50 -7.73
CA TRP A 125 14.98 19.98 -6.36
C TRP A 125 16.39 19.98 -5.75
N THR A 126 16.58 20.72 -4.66
CA THR A 126 17.90 20.89 -4.04
C THR A 126 18.12 19.99 -2.82
N GLN A 127 17.05 19.64 -2.10
CA GLN A 127 17.10 18.94 -0.81
C GLN A 127 16.53 17.52 -0.90
N GLY A 128 17.24 16.55 -0.33
CA GLY A 128 16.81 15.14 -0.38
C GLY A 128 17.43 14.30 0.73
N ARG A 129 16.80 13.15 1.02
CA ARG A 129 17.32 12.15 1.99
C ARG A 129 17.00 10.74 1.52
N TRP A 130 17.54 9.75 2.21
CA TRP A 130 17.29 8.32 1.99
C TRP A 130 16.53 7.69 3.16
N PRO A 131 15.19 7.80 3.22
CA PRO A 131 14.38 7.26 4.31
C PRO A 131 14.20 5.74 4.17
N LYS A 132 15.22 4.96 4.57
CA LYS A 132 15.24 3.49 4.48
C LYS A 132 13.99 2.80 5.01
N LYS A 133 13.59 3.11 6.26
CA LYS A 133 12.41 2.50 6.89
C LYS A 133 11.10 2.79 6.14
N SER A 134 10.95 4.00 5.59
CA SER A 134 9.75 4.34 4.82
C SER A 134 9.73 3.62 3.48
N ALA A 135 10.89 3.47 2.83
CA ALA A 135 11.01 2.74 1.56
C ALA A 135 10.71 1.24 1.73
N GLU A 136 11.22 0.59 2.79
CA GLU A 136 10.94 -0.81 3.10
C GLU A 136 9.42 -1.06 3.30
N PHE A 137 8.76 -0.22 4.09
CA PHE A 137 7.31 -0.35 4.32
C PHE A 137 6.50 -0.14 3.03
N LEU A 138 6.91 0.79 2.16
CA LEU A 138 6.26 0.98 0.87
C LEU A 138 6.51 -0.19 -0.09
N LEU A 139 7.69 -0.81 -0.08
CA LEU A 139 7.97 -2.04 -0.83
C LEU A 139 7.06 -3.19 -0.39
N HIS A 140 6.86 -3.37 0.92
CA HIS A 140 5.93 -4.38 1.43
C HIS A 140 4.49 -4.10 1.00
N MET A 141 4.07 -2.84 0.99
CA MET A 141 2.75 -2.44 0.50
C MET A 141 2.57 -2.67 -1.00
N LEU A 142 3.60 -2.39 -1.82
CA LEU A 142 3.55 -2.66 -3.26
C LEU A 142 3.50 -4.16 -3.55
N LYS A 143 4.27 -4.99 -2.84
CA LYS A 143 4.21 -6.46 -2.96
C LYS A 143 2.82 -7.00 -2.61
N ASN A 144 2.17 -6.41 -1.60
CA ASN A 144 0.80 -6.76 -1.25
C ASN A 144 -0.20 -6.32 -2.35
N ALA A 145 0.02 -5.16 -2.96
CA ALA A 145 -0.79 -4.69 -4.08
C ALA A 145 -0.62 -5.56 -5.34
N GLU A 146 0.60 -6.05 -5.63
CA GLU A 146 0.89 -7.03 -6.69
C GLU A 146 0.08 -8.31 -6.45
N SER A 147 0.18 -8.89 -5.25
CA SER A 147 -0.58 -10.10 -4.91
C SER A 147 -2.10 -9.90 -5.02
N ASN A 148 -2.61 -8.73 -4.63
CA ASN A 148 -4.03 -8.40 -4.81
C ASN A 148 -4.44 -8.25 -6.28
N ALA A 149 -3.54 -7.79 -7.15
CA ALA A 149 -3.80 -7.67 -8.58
C ALA A 149 -3.80 -9.05 -9.26
N GLU A 150 -2.85 -9.92 -8.90
CA GLU A 150 -2.80 -11.31 -9.37
C GLU A 150 -4.08 -12.07 -9.00
N LEU A 151 -4.57 -11.91 -7.76
CA LEU A 151 -5.83 -12.51 -7.32
C LEU A 151 -7.05 -12.02 -8.10
N LYS A 152 -7.01 -10.80 -8.63
CA LYS A 152 -8.05 -10.25 -9.50
C LYS A 152 -7.88 -10.59 -10.97
N GLY A 153 -6.76 -11.20 -11.36
CA GLY A 153 -6.43 -11.51 -12.75
C GLY A 153 -6.06 -10.28 -13.59
N LEU A 154 -5.56 -9.20 -12.96
CA LEU A 154 -5.05 -8.02 -13.67
C LEU A 154 -3.62 -8.26 -14.15
N ASP A 155 -3.24 -7.63 -15.25
CA ASP A 155 -1.85 -7.65 -15.70
C ASP A 155 -0.96 -6.81 -14.77
N VAL A 156 0.01 -7.46 -14.12
CA VAL A 156 0.91 -6.84 -13.13
C VAL A 156 1.86 -5.83 -13.77
N ASP A 157 2.25 -6.05 -15.03
CA ASP A 157 3.25 -5.22 -15.69
C ASP A 157 2.68 -3.87 -16.16
N SER A 158 1.38 -3.83 -16.45
CA SER A 158 0.65 -2.62 -16.86
C SER A 158 0.09 -1.78 -15.68
N LEU A 159 0.38 -2.16 -14.43
CA LEU A 159 -0.10 -1.43 -13.25
C LEU A 159 0.63 -0.11 -13.04
N VAL A 160 -0.17 0.95 -12.85
CA VAL A 160 0.28 2.29 -12.49
C VAL A 160 -0.28 2.69 -11.13
N ILE A 161 0.55 3.31 -10.29
CA ILE A 161 0.12 3.87 -9.00
C ILE A 161 -0.62 5.18 -9.26
N GLU A 162 -1.95 5.12 -9.31
CA GLU A 162 -2.77 6.31 -9.53
C GLU A 162 -2.90 7.14 -8.26
N HIS A 163 -3.31 6.48 -7.17
CA HIS A 163 -3.54 7.13 -5.90
C HIS A 163 -2.64 6.53 -4.84
N ILE A 164 -1.95 7.40 -4.11
CA ILE A 164 -1.26 7.05 -2.88
C ILE A 164 -1.44 8.18 -1.87
N GLN A 165 -1.91 7.80 -0.70
CA GLN A 165 -2.16 8.73 0.40
C GLN A 165 -1.57 8.22 1.69
N VAL A 166 -1.03 9.14 2.46
CA VAL A 166 -0.47 8.90 3.78
C VAL A 166 -1.19 9.81 4.76
N ASN A 167 -1.86 9.22 5.74
CA ASN A 167 -2.59 9.90 6.81
C ASN A 167 -1.85 9.74 8.14
N LYS A 168 -2.03 10.71 9.04
CA LYS A 168 -1.49 10.62 10.40
C LYS A 168 -2.31 9.60 11.19
N ALA A 169 -1.63 8.71 11.90
CA ALA A 169 -2.25 7.78 12.83
C ALA A 169 -2.20 8.33 14.28
N PRO A 170 -2.98 7.76 15.21
CA PRO A 170 -2.93 8.14 16.63
C PRO A 170 -1.51 8.10 17.19
N LYS A 171 -1.09 9.18 17.87
CA LYS A 171 0.27 9.29 18.41
C LYS A 171 0.47 8.34 19.59
N MET A 172 1.57 7.59 19.58
CA MET A 172 1.97 6.79 20.73
C MET A 172 2.73 7.67 21.73
N ARG A 173 2.33 7.62 23.00
CA ARG A 173 2.87 8.48 24.05
C ARG A 173 3.98 7.78 24.84
N ARG A 174 5.10 8.47 25.06
CA ARG A 174 6.18 8.14 25.99
C ARG A 174 6.59 9.40 26.75
N ARG A 175 7.33 9.25 27.84
CA ARG A 175 7.80 10.36 28.69
C ARG A 175 9.30 10.55 28.52
N THR A 176 9.76 11.79 28.61
CA THR A 176 11.19 12.14 28.71
C THR A 176 11.38 13.04 29.92
N TYR A 177 12.24 12.61 30.84
CA TYR A 177 12.62 13.39 32.01
C TYR A 177 13.61 14.49 31.61
N ARG A 178 13.42 15.68 32.17
CA ARG A 178 14.24 16.87 31.92
C ARG A 178 14.72 17.44 33.25
N ALA A 179 15.65 18.40 33.17
CA ALA A 179 16.19 19.10 34.33
C ALA A 179 15.06 19.69 35.21
N HIS A 180 15.35 19.82 36.51
CA HIS A 180 14.42 20.33 37.53
C HIS A 180 13.09 19.56 37.63
N GLY A 181 13.11 18.24 37.41
CA GLY A 181 11.92 17.38 37.57
C GLY A 181 10.84 17.56 36.49
N ARG A 182 11.13 18.27 35.40
CA ARG A 182 10.18 18.47 34.29
C ARG A 182 9.94 17.17 33.51
N ILE A 183 8.70 16.91 33.12
CA ILE A 183 8.32 15.75 32.30
C ILE A 183 7.78 16.24 30.96
N ASN A 184 8.53 15.99 29.88
CA ASN A 184 8.13 16.35 28.53
C ASN A 184 7.60 15.12 27.76
N PRO A 185 6.70 15.33 26.79
CA PRO A 185 6.21 14.24 25.96
C PRO A 185 7.22 13.83 24.88
N TYR A 186 7.41 12.53 24.71
CA TYR A 186 8.11 11.95 23.56
C TYR A 186 7.13 11.10 22.76
N MET A 187 6.58 11.69 21.69
CA MET A 187 5.50 11.09 20.92
C MET A 187 6.00 10.46 19.63
N SER A 188 5.61 9.23 19.35
CA SER A 188 5.78 8.66 18.01
C SER A 188 4.64 9.14 17.10
N SER A 189 4.95 9.42 15.83
CA SER A 189 3.99 9.83 14.81
C SER A 189 3.84 8.74 13.74
N PRO A 190 3.07 7.66 14.01
CA PRO A 190 2.78 6.61 13.03
C PRO A 190 1.89 7.12 11.89
N CYS A 191 1.71 6.29 10.85
CA CYS A 191 0.86 6.64 9.71
C CYS A 191 -0.07 5.52 9.25
N HIS A 192 -1.16 5.90 8.61
CA HIS A 192 -1.95 5.03 7.73
C HIS A 192 -1.52 5.30 6.29
N ILE A 193 -1.35 4.25 5.49
CA ILE A 193 -1.03 4.35 4.07
C ILE A 193 -2.14 3.65 3.30
N GLU A 194 -2.62 4.27 2.25
CA GLU A 194 -3.53 3.66 1.29
C GLU A 194 -3.01 3.93 -0.12
N MET A 195 -3.18 2.94 -0.99
CA MET A 195 -2.82 3.03 -2.39
C MET A 195 -3.84 2.32 -3.26
N ILE A 196 -4.03 2.85 -4.46
CA ILE A 196 -4.87 2.31 -5.50
C ILE A 196 -4.02 2.28 -6.75
N LEU A 197 -3.96 1.11 -7.37
CA LEU A 197 -3.29 0.91 -8.64
C LEU A 197 -4.37 0.62 -9.68
N THR A 198 -4.19 1.22 -10.84
CA THR A 198 -5.04 0.99 -12.01
C THR A 198 -4.21 0.43 -13.13
N GLU A 199 -4.81 -0.48 -13.87
CA GLU A 199 -4.27 -0.92 -15.15
C GLU A 199 -4.46 0.21 -16.16
N LYS A 200 -3.35 0.70 -16.72
CA LYS A 200 -3.39 1.70 -17.80
C LYS A 200 -2.80 1.08 -19.04
N GLU A 201 -3.59 1.02 -20.10
CA GLU A 201 -3.11 0.61 -21.42
C GLU A 201 -2.07 1.63 -21.90
N GLN A 202 -0.89 1.15 -22.29
CA GLN A 202 0.12 2.01 -22.89
C GLN A 202 -0.35 2.41 -24.29
N ILE A 203 -0.91 3.61 -24.41
CA ILE A 203 -1.17 4.21 -25.70
C ILE A 203 0.19 4.63 -26.26
N VAL A 204 0.82 3.74 -27.02
CA VAL A 204 2.02 4.05 -27.79
C VAL A 204 1.61 5.17 -28.76
N PRO A 205 2.15 6.39 -28.64
CA PRO A 205 1.82 7.44 -29.58
C PRO A 205 2.25 6.98 -30.98
N LYS A 206 1.33 7.07 -31.94
CA LYS A 206 1.66 6.85 -33.34
C LYS A 206 2.80 7.81 -33.71
N PRO A 207 3.86 7.36 -34.39
CA PRO A 207 4.95 8.24 -34.80
C PRO A 207 4.37 9.36 -35.67
N GLU A 208 4.69 10.61 -35.32
CA GLU A 208 4.42 11.76 -36.18
C GLU A 208 5.29 11.59 -37.44
N GLU A 209 4.66 11.52 -38.61
CA GLU A 209 5.35 11.49 -39.89
C GLU A 209 6.19 12.77 -40.05
N GLU A 210 7.51 12.61 -40.21
CA GLU A 210 8.45 13.71 -40.39
C GLU A 210 8.03 14.59 -41.59
N VAL A 211 7.55 15.80 -41.32
CA VAL A 211 7.34 16.81 -42.36
C VAL A 211 8.71 17.22 -42.90
N ALA A 212 9.03 16.70 -44.08
CA ALA A 212 10.22 16.97 -44.86
C ALA A 212 10.58 18.46 -44.86
N GLN A 213 11.75 18.78 -44.29
CA GLN A 213 12.33 20.11 -44.31
C GLN A 213 12.64 20.52 -45.77
N LYS A 214 11.85 21.45 -46.32
CA LYS A 214 12.23 22.18 -47.54
C LYS A 214 13.40 23.12 -47.22
N LYS A 215 14.57 22.81 -47.78
CA LYS A 215 15.75 23.68 -47.83
C LYS A 215 15.39 25.05 -48.43
N LYS A 216 15.87 26.12 -47.80
CA LYS A 216 16.13 27.43 -48.43
C LYS A 216 17.62 27.51 -48.76
#